data_AF-A0AAE0RR72-F1
#
_entry.id   AF-A0AAE0RR72-F1
#
_cell.length_a   1.000
_cell.length_b   1.000
_cell.length_c   1.000
_cell.angle_alpha   90.00
_cell.angle_beta   90.00
_cell.angle_gamma   90.00
#
_symmetry.space_group_name_H-M   'P 1'
#
loop_
_entity.id
_entity.type
_entity.pdbx_description
1 polymer ?
#
loop_
_entity_poly.entity_id
_entity_poly.type
_entity_poly.pdbx_seq_one_letter_code
_entity_poly.pdbx_strand_id
1 'polypeptide(L)'
;MGSEHDPETDECAPSERGGGKFVMYPWAVSGYEKNNKNFSPCSKEYIFQVARAKGESCFSEKTDVIAFCGNGRVDQGETCDEGWETSQGKGQCCDENCKLRPGAKCSPVNAQCCYKCQIASSTQECRLSLPLSCQGPVFCDGKNIKCPNVTKPLDGVPCIDDGICQNGECRNFCQQQNTSLVPCICPKESGSACHRCCRPASDEEGIECKSYNAKLPDGRPCFQGTCSNGICVKQVQDMVERLFDIIESITIDQVVAFMKSNIVGTVIVISLFLWIPASCVVSFIDRKREREEKQARLWKSKSNRALFLDEDRSRIRRIPNMRSSRHHGSVVRHFGHDNETVL
;
A
#
# COMPACT_ATOMS: atom_id res chain seq x y z
N MET A 1 -6.83 1.03 6.90
CA MET A 1 -6.80 2.41 7.45
C MET A 1 -6.25 3.45 6.47
N GLY A 2 -5.78 3.08 5.26
CA GLY A 2 -5.47 4.03 4.19
C GLY A 2 -4.17 4.84 4.34
N SER A 3 -3.21 4.36 5.13
CA SER A 3 -1.84 4.87 5.10
C SER A 3 -1.11 4.34 3.88
N GLU A 4 -0.42 5.22 3.17
CA GLU A 4 0.61 4.86 2.19
C GLU A 4 1.92 4.51 2.90
N HIS A 5 2.94 4.17 2.10
CA HIS A 5 4.28 3.91 2.59
C HIS A 5 4.96 5.18 3.08
N ASP A 6 5.75 5.04 4.15
CA ASP A 6 6.45 6.16 4.76
C ASP A 6 7.49 6.75 3.77
N PRO A 7 7.50 8.07 3.57
CA PRO A 7 8.51 8.72 2.74
C PRO A 7 9.88 8.68 3.41
N GLU A 8 10.95 8.64 2.61
CA GLU A 8 12.35 8.68 3.07
C GLU A 8 12.72 10.07 3.62
N THR A 9 12.22 10.34 4.82
CA THR A 9 12.44 11.56 5.61
C THR A 9 12.82 11.14 7.03
N ASP A 10 13.64 11.93 7.72
CA ASP A 10 14.05 11.59 9.09
C ASP A 10 12.86 11.48 10.07
N GLU A 11 11.77 12.20 9.81
CA GLU A 11 10.55 12.14 10.63
C GLU A 11 9.81 10.80 10.50
N CYS A 12 9.68 10.28 9.28
CA CYS A 12 8.81 9.14 8.98
C CYS A 12 9.55 7.85 8.63
N ALA A 13 10.83 7.95 8.33
CA ALA A 13 11.73 6.84 8.07
C ALA A 13 13.11 7.11 8.70
N PRO A 14 13.20 7.27 10.02
CA PRO A 14 14.47 7.56 10.69
C PRO A 14 15.48 6.43 10.47
N SER A 15 16.76 6.76 10.59
CA SER A 15 17.84 5.77 10.51
C SER A 15 17.75 4.73 11.65
N GLU A 16 18.53 3.66 11.54
CA GLU A 16 18.72 2.66 12.61
C GLU A 16 19.05 3.30 13.98
N ARG A 17 19.75 4.44 14.00
CA ARG A 17 20.07 5.19 15.23
C ARG A 17 18.87 5.94 15.81
N GLY A 18 17.96 6.39 14.96
CA GLY A 18 16.71 7.06 15.36
C GLY A 18 15.63 6.09 15.86
N GLY A 19 16.00 4.85 16.20
CA GLY A 19 15.08 3.79 16.58
C GLY A 19 14.55 2.96 15.42
N GLY A 20 15.21 3.01 14.26
CA GLY A 20 14.88 2.23 13.06
C GLY A 20 13.62 2.69 12.34
N LYS A 21 13.31 2.02 11.23
CA LYS A 21 12.16 2.34 10.37
C LYS A 21 10.82 1.95 11.04
N PHE A 22 9.72 2.58 10.63
CA PHE A 22 8.37 2.29 11.15
C PHE A 22 7.67 1.16 10.37
N VAL A 23 6.49 0.74 10.85
CA VAL A 23 5.70 -0.37 10.26
C VAL A 23 5.35 -0.16 8.78
N MET A 24 5.15 1.09 8.34
CA MET A 24 4.74 1.40 6.96
C MET A 24 5.92 1.75 6.05
N TYR A 25 7.14 1.46 6.47
CA TYR A 25 8.30 1.61 5.60
C TYR A 25 8.22 0.63 4.41
N PRO A 26 8.57 1.06 3.17
CA PRO A 26 8.36 0.25 1.97
C PRO A 26 9.13 -1.07 1.90
N TRP A 27 10.16 -1.26 2.73
CA TRP A 27 10.96 -2.47 2.76
C TRP A 27 10.86 -3.20 4.09
N ALA A 28 11.16 -4.50 4.07
CA ALA A 28 11.17 -5.32 5.26
C ALA A 28 12.16 -4.78 6.31
N VAL A 29 11.68 -4.63 7.54
CA VAL A 29 12.46 -4.18 8.70
C VAL A 29 12.86 -5.37 9.58
N SER A 30 13.90 -5.20 10.40
CA SER A 30 14.46 -6.31 11.19
C SER A 30 13.53 -6.79 12.31
N GLY A 31 12.69 -5.90 12.83
CA GLY A 31 11.81 -6.12 13.98
C GLY A 31 12.48 -5.84 15.34
N TYR A 32 13.78 -5.56 15.37
CA TYR A 32 14.54 -5.32 16.60
C TYR A 32 14.45 -3.87 17.09
N GLU A 33 14.28 -2.93 16.17
CA GLU A 33 14.31 -1.53 16.54
C GLU A 33 12.97 -1.06 17.11
N LYS A 34 13.05 -0.05 17.99
CA LYS A 34 11.90 0.48 18.76
C LYS A 34 10.71 0.89 17.86
N ASN A 35 10.99 1.45 16.68
CA ASN A 35 9.97 1.98 15.79
C ASN A 35 9.30 0.90 14.93
N ASN A 36 9.90 -0.28 14.78
CA ASN A 36 9.32 -1.37 13.97
C ASN A 36 7.97 -1.88 14.52
N LYS A 37 7.62 -1.51 15.75
CA LYS A 37 6.35 -1.84 16.42
C LYS A 37 5.35 -0.68 16.45
N ASN A 38 5.69 0.43 15.80
CA ASN A 38 4.94 1.68 15.85
C ASN A 38 4.64 2.19 14.45
N PHE A 39 3.56 2.96 14.32
CA PHE A 39 3.32 3.79 13.14
C PHE A 39 4.09 5.11 13.23
N SER A 40 4.63 5.56 12.10
CA SER A 40 5.29 6.86 11.98
C SER A 40 4.30 8.02 12.18
N PRO A 41 4.79 9.26 12.37
CA PRO A 41 3.94 10.45 12.35
C PRO A 41 3.14 10.59 11.04
N CYS A 42 3.77 10.38 9.88
CA CYS A 42 3.10 10.42 8.57
C CYS A 42 1.97 9.40 8.48
N SER A 43 2.24 8.15 8.86
CA SER A 43 1.26 7.07 8.82
C SER A 43 0.06 7.36 9.72
N LYS A 44 0.30 7.88 10.92
CA LYS A 44 -0.78 8.25 11.86
C LYS A 44 -1.70 9.32 11.30
N GLU A 45 -1.15 10.30 10.60
CA GLU A 45 -1.93 11.38 9.98
C GLU A 45 -2.88 10.82 8.91
N TYR A 46 -2.40 9.95 8.00
CA TYR A 46 -3.26 9.30 7.01
C TYR A 46 -4.33 8.43 7.66
N ILE A 47 -3.95 7.61 8.64
CA ILE A 47 -4.88 6.76 9.39
C ILE A 47 -5.97 7.61 10.05
N PHE A 48 -5.59 8.74 10.66
CA PHE A 48 -6.52 9.65 11.31
C PHE A 48 -7.54 10.23 10.34
N GLN A 49 -7.10 10.71 9.17
CA GLN A 49 -8.00 11.29 8.17
C GLN A 49 -9.04 10.27 7.67
N VAL A 50 -8.62 9.04 7.40
CA VAL A 50 -9.52 7.98 6.95
C VAL A 50 -10.45 7.53 8.07
N ALA A 51 -9.94 7.35 9.29
CA ALA A 51 -10.76 7.00 10.45
C ALA A 51 -11.80 8.10 10.75
N ARG A 52 -11.44 9.39 10.59
CA ARG A 52 -12.38 10.49 10.75
C ARG A 52 -13.45 10.53 9.66
N ALA A 53 -13.06 10.33 8.39
CA ALA A 53 -13.99 10.43 7.26
C ALA A 53 -14.94 9.23 7.15
N LYS A 54 -14.47 8.02 7.51
CA LYS A 54 -15.21 6.77 7.30
C LYS A 54 -15.61 6.08 8.61
N GLY A 55 -15.04 6.48 9.74
CA GLY A 55 -15.29 5.85 11.03
C GLY A 55 -16.76 5.84 11.40
N GLU A 56 -17.46 6.97 11.27
CA GLU A 56 -18.90 7.04 11.64
C GLU A 56 -19.79 6.07 10.85
N SER A 57 -19.36 5.64 9.65
CA SER A 57 -20.16 4.74 8.82
C SER A 57 -20.17 3.29 9.31
N CYS A 58 -19.17 2.86 10.07
CA CYS A 58 -19.02 1.45 10.45
C CYS A 58 -18.31 1.19 11.79
N PHE A 59 -17.68 2.19 12.39
CA PHE A 59 -17.14 2.10 13.74
C PHE A 59 -18.30 2.37 14.69
N SER A 60 -18.47 1.45 15.63
CA SER A 60 -19.38 1.64 16.75
C SER A 60 -18.58 2.18 17.92
N GLU A 61 -19.21 2.95 18.81
CA GLU A 61 -18.59 3.23 20.11
C GLU A 61 -18.17 1.90 20.74
N LYS A 62 -16.98 1.89 21.34
CA LYS A 62 -16.53 0.78 22.17
C LYS A 62 -17.41 0.74 23.41
N THR A 63 -18.60 0.22 23.23
CA THR A 63 -19.52 -0.11 24.30
C THR A 63 -19.14 -1.51 24.72
N ASP A 64 -18.61 -1.67 25.93
CA ASP A 64 -18.57 -2.98 26.61
C ASP A 64 -20.01 -3.50 26.92
N VAL A 65 -21.03 -2.97 26.23
CA VAL A 65 -22.45 -2.92 26.61
C VAL A 65 -23.37 -3.60 25.60
N ILE A 66 -22.93 -3.84 24.36
CA ILE A 66 -23.68 -4.77 23.49
C ILE A 66 -23.28 -6.18 23.90
N ALA A 67 -23.75 -6.60 25.08
CA ALA A 67 -23.69 -7.98 25.49
C ALA A 67 -24.54 -8.78 24.52
N PHE A 68 -23.87 -9.54 23.65
CA PHE A 68 -24.54 -10.37 22.66
C PHE A 68 -24.28 -11.81 23.00
N CYS A 69 -25.28 -12.42 23.63
CA CYS A 69 -25.22 -13.84 23.93
C CYS A 69 -25.21 -14.66 22.64
N GLY A 70 -24.10 -15.34 22.39
CA GLY A 70 -23.88 -16.22 21.24
C GLY A 70 -22.75 -15.77 20.31
N ASN A 71 -21.96 -14.75 20.67
CA ASN A 71 -20.76 -14.34 19.93
C ASN A 71 -19.49 -15.10 20.37
N GLY A 72 -19.56 -15.89 21.44
CA GLY A 72 -18.46 -16.70 21.97
C GLY A 72 -17.53 -15.96 22.92
N ARG A 73 -17.88 -14.73 23.32
CA ARG A 73 -17.13 -13.89 24.26
C ARG A 73 -18.01 -13.59 25.45
N VAL A 74 -17.45 -13.70 26.66
CA VAL A 74 -18.17 -13.30 27.87
C VAL A 74 -18.25 -11.78 27.93
N ASP A 75 -19.45 -11.24 27.71
CA ASP A 75 -19.76 -9.82 27.83
C ASP A 75 -20.22 -9.43 29.24
N GLN A 76 -20.44 -8.14 29.49
CA GLN A 76 -20.87 -7.66 30.80
C GLN A 76 -22.23 -8.26 31.18
N GLY A 77 -22.26 -8.95 32.32
CA GLY A 77 -23.47 -9.60 32.82
C GLY A 77 -23.59 -11.08 32.43
N GLU A 78 -22.74 -11.60 31.57
CA GLU A 78 -22.68 -13.03 31.22
C GLU A 78 -21.71 -13.78 32.15
N THR A 79 -21.90 -15.09 32.31
CA THR A 79 -20.91 -15.95 33.02
C THR A 79 -20.26 -16.99 32.10
N CYS A 80 -20.78 -17.15 30.89
CA CYS A 80 -20.20 -17.92 29.79
C CYS A 80 -20.85 -17.49 28.47
N ASP A 81 -20.18 -17.76 27.35
CA ASP A 81 -20.74 -17.73 26.01
C ASP A 81 -19.95 -18.71 25.13
N GLU A 82 -20.55 -19.84 24.75
CA GLU A 82 -19.94 -20.86 23.89
C GLU A 82 -20.20 -20.59 22.39
N GLY A 83 -20.68 -19.39 22.06
CA GLY A 83 -21.00 -18.94 20.73
C GLY A 83 -22.42 -19.36 20.32
N TRP A 84 -22.60 -19.58 19.02
CA TRP A 84 -23.90 -19.91 18.45
C TRP A 84 -24.61 -21.09 19.16
N GLU A 85 -23.88 -22.10 19.63
CA GLU A 85 -24.46 -23.24 20.36
C GLU A 85 -25.17 -22.82 21.66
N THR A 86 -24.66 -21.79 22.35
CA THR A 86 -25.32 -21.19 23.52
C THR A 86 -26.67 -20.61 23.12
N SER A 87 -26.73 -19.82 22.04
CA SER A 87 -27.99 -19.21 21.55
C SER A 87 -29.06 -20.22 21.13
N GLN A 88 -28.66 -21.48 20.85
CA GLN A 88 -29.56 -22.58 20.51
C GLN A 88 -29.92 -23.46 21.72
N GLY A 89 -29.46 -23.11 22.93
CA GLY A 89 -29.65 -23.89 24.16
C GLY A 89 -28.87 -25.21 24.20
N LYS A 90 -27.92 -25.40 23.27
CA LYS A 90 -27.11 -26.63 23.10
C LYS A 90 -25.73 -26.56 23.76
N GLY A 91 -25.38 -25.42 24.35
CA GLY A 91 -24.15 -25.25 25.11
C GLY A 91 -23.98 -26.33 26.19
N GLN A 92 -22.78 -26.88 26.28
CA GLN A 92 -22.44 -27.97 27.21
C GLN A 92 -22.39 -27.45 28.64
N CYS A 93 -21.73 -26.32 28.85
CA CYS A 93 -21.56 -25.72 30.17
C CYS A 93 -22.39 -24.43 30.33
N CYS A 94 -22.87 -23.89 29.22
CA CYS A 94 -23.61 -22.64 29.14
C CYS A 94 -25.09 -22.88 28.76
N ASP A 95 -26.00 -22.10 29.36
CA ASP A 95 -27.41 -22.06 29.00
C ASP A 95 -27.73 -20.96 27.97
N GLU A 96 -28.94 -20.96 27.43
CA GLU A 96 -29.39 -20.01 26.41
C GLU A 96 -29.38 -18.53 26.83
N ASN A 97 -29.21 -18.24 28.12
CA ASN A 97 -29.12 -16.88 28.66
C ASN A 97 -27.67 -16.47 28.96
N CYS A 98 -26.68 -17.19 28.42
CA CYS A 98 -25.26 -16.97 28.67
C CYS A 98 -24.89 -17.06 30.16
N LYS A 99 -25.52 -18.01 30.85
CA LYS A 99 -25.21 -18.37 32.23
C LYS A 99 -24.69 -19.80 32.33
N LEU A 100 -23.74 -19.99 33.24
CA LEU A 100 -23.24 -21.32 33.57
C LEU A 100 -24.39 -22.18 34.10
N ARG A 101 -24.54 -23.37 33.54
CA ARG A 101 -25.51 -24.36 34.00
C ARG A 101 -25.23 -24.79 35.45
N PRO A 102 -26.24 -25.29 36.19
CA PRO A 102 -26.03 -25.80 37.54
C PRO A 102 -24.90 -26.83 37.61
N GLY A 103 -23.93 -26.59 38.50
CA GLY A 103 -22.75 -27.45 38.69
C GLY A 103 -21.55 -27.11 37.78
N ALA A 104 -21.74 -26.34 36.71
CA ALA A 104 -20.63 -25.86 35.89
C ALA A 104 -19.84 -24.77 36.63
N LYS A 105 -18.51 -24.82 36.52
CA LYS A 105 -17.59 -23.81 37.05
C LYS A 105 -17.00 -22.92 35.96
N CYS A 106 -17.03 -23.36 34.72
CA CYS A 106 -16.45 -22.68 33.57
C CYS A 106 -17.01 -23.23 32.25
N SER A 107 -16.70 -22.53 31.15
CA SER A 107 -16.90 -22.97 29.77
C SER A 107 -15.54 -23.20 29.09
N PRO A 108 -15.32 -24.33 28.37
CA PRO A 108 -14.11 -24.58 27.59
C PRO A 108 -13.80 -23.54 26.52
N VAL A 109 -14.83 -22.87 26.00
CA VAL A 109 -14.67 -21.80 24.98
C VAL A 109 -14.11 -20.53 25.61
N ASN A 110 -14.53 -20.21 26.85
CA ASN A 110 -14.18 -18.95 27.50
C ASN A 110 -13.00 -19.05 28.46
N ALA A 111 -12.62 -20.26 28.88
CA ALA A 111 -11.59 -20.49 29.88
C ALA A 111 -10.62 -21.60 29.45
N GLN A 112 -9.35 -21.23 29.28
CA GLN A 112 -8.27 -22.12 28.83
C GLN A 112 -8.02 -23.30 29.79
N CYS A 113 -8.30 -23.13 31.10
CA CYS A 113 -8.19 -24.18 32.11
C CYS A 113 -9.56 -24.74 32.51
N CYS A 114 -10.42 -24.95 31.53
CA CYS A 114 -11.70 -25.60 31.72
C CYS A 114 -11.76 -26.93 30.98
N TYR A 115 -12.15 -27.99 31.69
CA TYR A 115 -12.34 -29.31 31.12
C TYR A 115 -13.65 -29.90 31.62
N LYS A 116 -14.54 -30.29 30.71
CA LYS A 116 -15.87 -30.82 31.02
C LYS A 116 -16.62 -29.96 32.07
N CYS A 117 -16.67 -28.65 31.84
CA CYS A 117 -17.30 -27.66 32.71
C CYS A 117 -16.70 -27.50 34.11
N GLN A 118 -15.55 -28.12 34.39
CA GLN A 118 -14.85 -28.05 35.67
C GLN A 118 -13.45 -27.48 35.49
N ILE A 119 -12.83 -27.05 36.59
CA ILE A 119 -11.45 -26.59 36.60
C ILE A 119 -10.55 -27.76 36.18
N ALA A 120 -9.72 -27.54 35.16
CA ALA A 120 -8.83 -28.57 34.65
C ALA A 120 -7.73 -28.90 35.67
N SER A 121 -7.26 -30.16 35.68
CA SER A 121 -6.18 -30.62 36.56
C SER A 121 -4.84 -29.95 36.20
N SER A 122 -3.87 -30.05 37.11
CA SER A 122 -2.52 -29.49 36.89
C SER A 122 -1.71 -30.17 35.79
N THR A 123 -2.24 -31.23 35.18
CA THR A 123 -1.66 -31.94 34.04
C THR A 123 -2.19 -31.44 32.70
N GLN A 124 -3.24 -30.61 32.69
CA GLN A 124 -3.80 -30.06 31.46
C GLN A 124 -2.93 -28.92 30.95
N GLU A 125 -2.43 -29.05 29.73
CA GLU A 125 -1.75 -27.95 29.04
C GLU A 125 -2.78 -26.93 28.54
N CYS A 126 -2.54 -25.65 28.85
CA CYS A 126 -3.40 -24.54 28.47
C CYS A 126 -2.73 -23.54 27.53
N ARG A 127 -1.39 -23.57 27.44
CA ARG A 127 -0.63 -22.81 26.45
C ARG A 127 0.48 -23.68 25.90
N LEU A 128 0.50 -23.81 24.57
CA LEU A 128 1.55 -24.52 23.84
C LEU A 128 2.91 -23.86 24.11
N SER A 129 3.94 -24.70 24.07
CA SER A 129 5.33 -24.25 24.07
C SER A 129 5.63 -23.36 22.84
N LEU A 130 6.28 -22.22 23.05
CA LEU A 130 6.76 -21.30 22.02
C LEU A 130 8.30 -21.25 22.06
N PRO A 131 8.99 -22.24 21.46
CA PRO A 131 10.45 -22.36 21.54
C PRO A 131 11.18 -21.15 20.94
N LEU A 132 10.66 -20.57 19.87
CA LEU A 132 11.24 -19.39 19.22
C LEU A 132 11.25 -18.14 20.11
N SER A 133 10.39 -18.10 21.12
CA SER A 133 10.30 -17.03 22.12
C SER A 133 10.72 -17.48 23.52
N CYS A 134 11.35 -18.65 23.65
CA CYS A 134 11.86 -19.20 24.91
C CYS A 134 10.83 -19.45 26.01
N GLN A 135 9.57 -19.62 25.61
CA GLN A 135 8.47 -19.90 26.52
C GLN A 135 8.10 -21.37 26.45
N GLY A 136 8.25 -22.10 27.55
CA GLY A 136 7.82 -23.49 27.65
C GLY A 136 6.30 -23.63 27.76
N PRO A 137 5.81 -24.88 27.74
CA PRO A 137 4.38 -25.15 27.89
C PRO A 137 3.89 -24.66 29.26
N VAL A 138 2.66 -24.15 29.29
CA VAL A 138 1.98 -23.75 30.53
C VAL A 138 0.88 -24.74 30.81
N PHE A 139 0.89 -25.23 32.05
CA PHE A 139 -0.14 -26.12 32.57
C PHE A 139 -1.06 -25.37 33.52
N CYS A 140 -2.29 -25.84 33.60
CA CYS A 140 -3.24 -25.37 34.61
C CYS A 140 -2.69 -25.63 36.03
N ASP A 141 -3.22 -24.92 37.01
CA ASP A 141 -2.81 -25.08 38.42
C ASP A 141 -3.74 -26.00 39.23
N GLY A 142 -4.84 -26.47 38.62
CA GLY A 142 -5.88 -27.24 39.29
C GLY A 142 -6.84 -26.41 40.14
N LYS A 143 -6.71 -25.08 40.16
CA LYS A 143 -7.42 -24.19 41.10
C LYS A 143 -8.12 -23.02 40.41
N ASN A 144 -7.61 -22.58 39.27
CA ASN A 144 -8.11 -21.43 38.52
C ASN A 144 -8.51 -21.83 37.10
N ILE A 145 -9.55 -21.17 36.58
CA ILE A 145 -10.04 -21.36 35.22
C ILE A 145 -9.19 -20.63 34.16
N LYS A 146 -8.36 -19.67 34.61
CA LYS A 146 -7.43 -18.93 33.76
C LYS A 146 -6.11 -19.68 33.70
N CYS A 147 -5.54 -19.78 32.50
CA CYS A 147 -4.19 -20.30 32.34
C CYS A 147 -3.20 -19.38 33.07
N PRO A 148 -2.27 -19.93 33.87
CA PRO A 148 -1.21 -19.14 34.49
C PRO A 148 -0.41 -18.32 33.48
N ASN A 149 0.16 -17.20 33.92
CA ASN A 149 1.02 -16.39 33.05
C ASN A 149 2.47 -16.89 33.00
N VAL A 150 2.89 -17.66 34.00
CA VAL A 150 4.27 -18.10 34.14
C VAL A 150 4.54 -19.30 33.24
N THR A 151 5.49 -19.15 32.34
CA THR A 151 6.03 -20.24 31.50
C THR A 151 7.31 -20.77 32.11
N LYS A 152 7.54 -22.08 32.03
CA LYS A 152 8.86 -22.63 32.34
C LYS A 152 9.86 -22.20 31.25
N PRO A 153 11.02 -21.62 31.59
CA PRO A 153 12.07 -21.31 30.62
C PRO A 153 12.51 -22.54 29.83
N LEU A 154 12.76 -22.38 28.53
CA LEU A 154 13.33 -23.41 27.65
C LEU A 154 14.83 -23.24 27.47
N ASP A 155 15.57 -23.18 28.56
CA ASP A 155 17.02 -22.90 28.50
C ASP A 155 17.77 -23.91 27.63
N GLY A 156 18.67 -23.41 26.77
CA GLY A 156 19.46 -24.22 25.85
C GLY A 156 18.76 -24.60 24.53
N VAL A 157 17.48 -24.27 24.35
CA VAL A 157 16.76 -24.52 23.09
C VAL A 157 17.09 -23.44 22.04
N PRO A 158 17.30 -23.80 20.76
CA PRO A 158 17.44 -22.82 19.69
C PRO A 158 16.18 -21.97 19.53
N CYS A 159 16.35 -20.66 19.43
CA CYS A 159 15.26 -19.69 19.27
C CYS A 159 15.48 -18.81 18.04
N ILE A 160 14.67 -17.75 17.89
CA ILE A 160 14.75 -16.85 16.73
C ILE A 160 16.20 -16.39 16.49
N ASP A 161 16.58 -16.24 15.22
CA ASP A 161 17.89 -15.75 14.81
C ASP A 161 19.09 -16.61 15.17
N ASP A 162 18.93 -17.95 15.09
CA ASP A 162 19.93 -18.90 15.60
C ASP A 162 20.33 -18.57 17.04
N GLY A 163 19.38 -18.00 17.78
CA GLY A 163 19.51 -17.66 19.18
C GLY A 163 19.54 -18.90 20.06
N ILE A 164 19.94 -18.74 21.31
CA ILE A 164 19.79 -19.77 22.34
C ILE A 164 19.02 -19.17 23.51
N CYS A 165 18.01 -19.89 23.99
CA CYS A 165 17.22 -19.48 25.14
C CYS A 165 18.04 -19.49 26.43
N GLN A 166 17.92 -18.42 27.20
CA GLN A 166 18.48 -18.31 28.54
C GLN A 166 17.55 -17.49 29.44
N ASN A 167 17.15 -18.06 30.59
CA ASN A 167 16.25 -17.47 31.58
C ASN A 167 14.91 -17.00 31.00
N GLY A 168 14.41 -17.68 29.97
CA GLY A 168 13.13 -17.34 29.31
C GLY A 168 13.24 -16.23 28.25
N GLU A 169 14.44 -15.75 27.97
CA GLU A 169 14.71 -14.79 26.89
C GLU A 169 15.56 -15.43 25.78
N CYS A 170 15.29 -15.04 24.54
CA CYS A 170 16.08 -15.50 23.40
C CYS A 170 17.35 -14.65 23.27
N ARG A 171 18.51 -15.23 23.59
CA ARG A 171 19.80 -14.59 23.29
C ARG A 171 20.14 -14.82 21.83
N ASN A 172 19.96 -13.77 21.03
CA ASN A 172 20.21 -13.83 19.59
C ASN A 172 21.68 -14.16 19.27
N PHE A 173 21.97 -14.48 18.01
CA PHE A 173 23.30 -14.80 17.53
C PHE A 173 24.39 -13.81 17.99
N CYS A 174 24.12 -12.50 17.94
CA CYS A 174 25.10 -11.48 18.30
C CYS A 174 25.41 -11.45 19.80
N GLN A 175 24.37 -11.56 20.63
CA GLN A 175 24.51 -11.61 22.08
C GLN A 175 25.26 -12.85 22.57
N GLN A 176 25.23 -13.95 21.80
CA GLN A 176 26.04 -15.14 22.08
C GLN A 176 27.53 -14.91 21.84
N GLN A 177 27.88 -14.07 20.86
CA GLN A 177 29.28 -13.68 20.62
C GLN A 177 29.80 -12.76 21.73
N ASN A 178 29.00 -11.76 22.09
CA ASN A 178 29.27 -10.84 23.20
C ASN A 178 27.96 -10.18 23.63
N THR A 179 27.69 -10.14 24.94
CA THR A 179 26.43 -9.66 25.52
C THR A 179 26.08 -8.21 25.16
N SER A 180 27.09 -7.39 24.81
CA SER A 180 26.90 -5.99 24.44
C SER A 180 26.60 -5.77 22.94
N LEU A 181 26.51 -6.85 22.15
CA LEU A 181 26.24 -6.78 20.72
C LEU A 181 24.75 -6.98 20.42
N VAL A 182 24.27 -6.26 19.40
CA VAL A 182 22.91 -6.36 18.85
C VAL A 182 22.97 -6.68 17.35
N PRO A 183 21.94 -7.36 16.81
CA PRO A 183 21.81 -7.57 15.36
C PRO A 183 21.75 -6.25 14.60
N CYS A 184 22.27 -6.25 13.37
CA CYS A 184 22.15 -5.14 12.43
C CYS A 184 22.17 -5.64 10.99
N ILE A 185 21.66 -4.84 10.06
CA ILE A 185 21.71 -5.16 8.63
C ILE A 185 23.11 -4.87 8.09
N CYS A 186 23.69 -5.83 7.38
CA CYS A 186 25.02 -5.69 6.79
C CYS A 186 25.05 -4.57 5.74
N PRO A 187 26.17 -3.83 5.62
CA PRO A 187 26.31 -2.81 4.59
C PRO A 187 26.20 -3.43 3.19
N LYS A 188 25.65 -2.65 2.24
CA LYS A 188 25.42 -3.08 0.86
C LYS A 188 26.71 -3.47 0.11
N GLU A 189 27.84 -2.83 0.44
CA GLU A 189 29.10 -2.93 -0.32
C GLU A 189 29.95 -4.15 0.06
N SER A 190 29.63 -4.84 1.15
CA SER A 190 30.52 -5.85 1.75
C SER A 190 30.35 -7.26 1.16
N GLY A 191 29.49 -7.45 0.15
CA GLY A 191 29.17 -8.77 -0.41
C GLY A 191 28.50 -9.75 0.58
N SER A 192 28.23 -9.29 1.80
CA SER A 192 27.69 -10.05 2.92
C SER A 192 26.28 -9.58 3.31
N ALA A 193 25.55 -8.98 2.36
CA ALA A 193 24.21 -8.43 2.59
C ALA A 193 23.22 -9.43 3.21
N CYS A 194 23.44 -10.74 2.99
CA CYS A 194 22.65 -11.83 3.56
C CYS A 194 23.43 -12.66 4.59
N HIS A 195 24.43 -12.07 5.24
CA HIS A 195 25.09 -12.66 6.40
C HIS A 195 24.50 -12.09 7.69
N ARG A 196 24.77 -12.75 8.81
CA ARG A 196 24.50 -12.22 10.14
C ARG A 196 25.53 -11.14 10.45
N CYS A 197 25.07 -9.93 10.76
CA CYS A 197 25.93 -8.84 11.21
C CYS A 197 25.56 -8.38 12.63
N CYS A 198 26.59 -7.97 13.37
CA CYS A 198 26.46 -7.49 14.74
C CYS A 198 27.18 -6.16 14.95
N ARG A 199 26.63 -5.34 15.83
CA ARG A 199 27.23 -4.08 16.27
C ARG A 199 27.09 -3.92 17.79
N PRO A 200 27.96 -3.15 18.47
CA PRO A 200 27.71 -2.69 19.83
C PRO A 200 26.35 -2.00 19.97
N ALA A 201 25.71 -2.18 21.12
CA ALA A 201 24.45 -1.52 21.50
C ALA A 201 24.62 -0.02 21.82
N SER A 202 25.70 0.62 21.38
CA SER A 202 25.97 2.06 21.57
C SER A 202 25.46 2.85 20.35
N ASP A 203 25.06 4.09 20.60
CA ASP A 203 24.61 5.06 19.60
C ASP A 203 25.76 5.99 19.13
N GLU A 204 27.00 5.70 19.50
CA GLU A 204 28.17 6.48 19.09
C GLU A 204 28.39 6.50 17.56
N GLU A 205 28.87 7.63 17.06
CA GLU A 205 29.21 7.80 15.65
C GLU A 205 30.40 6.93 15.23
N GLY A 206 30.30 6.31 14.05
CA GLY A 206 31.36 5.46 13.48
C GLY A 206 31.26 3.98 13.83
N ILE A 207 30.19 3.53 14.51
CA ILE A 207 29.99 2.11 14.80
C ILE A 207 29.60 1.36 13.53
N GLU A 208 30.53 0.53 13.06
CA GLU A 208 30.35 -0.33 11.89
C GLU A 208 29.65 -1.66 12.24
N CYS A 209 28.69 -2.05 11.39
CA CYS A 209 27.99 -3.33 11.47
C CYS A 209 28.90 -4.43 10.88
N LYS A 210 29.45 -5.30 11.76
CA LYS A 210 30.46 -6.29 11.38
C LYS A 210 29.80 -7.59 10.94
N SER A 211 30.20 -8.09 9.77
CA SER A 211 29.69 -9.37 9.24
C SER A 211 30.38 -10.58 9.85
N TYR A 212 29.58 -11.58 10.20
CA TYR A 212 30.02 -12.91 10.59
C TYR A 212 29.85 -13.87 9.40
N ASN A 213 30.65 -14.93 9.34
CA ASN A 213 30.52 -15.96 8.30
C ASN A 213 29.37 -16.93 8.59
N ALA A 214 28.16 -16.38 8.75
CA ALA A 214 26.92 -17.11 9.01
C ALA A 214 25.84 -16.54 8.09
N LYS A 215 25.30 -17.36 7.18
CA LYS A 215 24.28 -16.92 6.21
C LYS A 215 22.91 -16.81 6.87
N LEU A 216 22.15 -15.80 6.47
CA LEU A 216 20.74 -15.66 6.82
C LEU A 216 19.90 -16.66 6.02
N PRO A 217 18.84 -17.23 6.62
CA PRO A 217 17.82 -17.98 5.89
C PRO A 217 17.12 -17.15 4.81
N ASP A 218 16.47 -17.83 3.88
CA ASP A 218 15.66 -17.18 2.86
C ASP A 218 14.44 -16.44 3.46
N GLY A 219 14.06 -15.32 2.85
CA GLY A 219 12.99 -14.44 3.32
C GLY A 219 13.41 -13.43 4.39
N ARG A 220 14.65 -13.49 4.90
CA ARG A 220 15.15 -12.52 5.89
C ARG A 220 15.40 -11.15 5.27
N PRO A 221 15.09 -10.05 5.99
CA PRO A 221 15.33 -8.71 5.49
C PRO A 221 16.83 -8.48 5.31
N CYS A 222 17.18 -7.85 4.19
CA CYS A 222 18.48 -7.28 3.90
C CYS A 222 18.28 -5.82 3.44
N PHE A 223 19.37 -5.07 3.27
CA PHE A 223 19.38 -3.62 3.06
C PHE A 223 18.17 -3.01 2.32
N GLN A 224 17.80 -3.55 1.16
CA GLN A 224 16.63 -3.11 0.37
C GLN A 224 15.91 -4.31 -0.25
N GLY A 225 15.63 -5.35 0.54
CA GLY A 225 14.97 -6.54 0.01
C GLY A 225 14.98 -7.71 0.96
N THR A 226 14.94 -8.91 0.39
CA THR A 226 14.94 -10.17 1.13
C THR A 226 16.01 -11.10 0.60
N CYS A 227 16.59 -11.88 1.50
CA CYS A 227 17.57 -12.90 1.15
C CYS A 227 16.91 -14.06 0.40
N SER A 228 17.52 -14.48 -0.71
CA SER A 228 17.21 -15.71 -1.43
C SER A 228 18.51 -16.36 -1.88
N ASN A 229 18.75 -17.60 -1.46
CA ASN A 229 20.00 -18.34 -1.71
C ASN A 229 21.27 -17.57 -1.30
N GLY A 230 21.18 -16.76 -0.24
CA GLY A 230 22.29 -15.93 0.24
C GLY A 230 22.56 -14.66 -0.59
N ILE A 231 21.68 -14.32 -1.53
CA ILE A 231 21.73 -13.08 -2.31
C ILE A 231 20.60 -12.16 -1.85
N CYS A 232 20.89 -10.87 -1.64
CA CYS A 232 19.88 -9.89 -1.31
C CYS A 232 19.10 -9.49 -2.58
N VAL A 233 17.90 -10.03 -2.74
CA VAL A 233 17.01 -9.73 -3.87
C VAL A 233 16.18 -8.52 -3.51
N LYS A 234 16.26 -7.46 -4.31
CA LYS A 234 15.46 -6.26 -4.09
C LYS A 234 13.99 -6.56 -4.32
N GLN A 235 13.15 -6.16 -3.38
CA GLN A 235 11.71 -6.14 -3.59
C GLN A 235 11.39 -4.87 -4.39
N VAL A 236 11.22 -5.01 -5.70
CA VAL A 236 10.59 -3.96 -6.50
C VAL A 236 9.11 -3.96 -6.13
N GLN A 237 8.71 -3.04 -5.27
CA GLN A 237 7.31 -2.64 -5.23
C GLN A 237 7.05 -1.72 -6.41
N ASP A 238 6.83 -2.33 -7.56
CA ASP A 238 6.40 -1.61 -8.72
C ASP A 238 5.01 -2.13 -9.10
N MET A 239 4.01 -1.25 -9.04
CA MET A 239 2.70 -1.45 -9.69
C MET A 239 2.84 -1.88 -11.16
N VAL A 240 4.02 -1.62 -11.74
CA VAL A 240 4.44 -1.93 -13.10
C VAL A 240 4.61 -3.43 -13.34
N GLU A 241 5.07 -4.26 -12.39
CA GLU A 241 5.10 -5.73 -12.57
C GLU A 241 3.69 -6.32 -12.64
N ARG A 242 2.74 -5.83 -11.81
CA ARG A 242 1.33 -6.24 -11.93
C ARG A 242 0.71 -5.83 -13.27
N LEU A 243 1.15 -4.72 -13.85
CA LEU A 243 0.69 -4.29 -15.17
C LEU A 243 1.34 -5.13 -16.28
N PHE A 244 2.63 -5.44 -16.17
CA PHE A 244 3.33 -6.26 -17.16
C PHE A 244 2.93 -7.73 -17.12
N ASP A 245 2.63 -8.33 -15.97
CA ASP A 245 2.06 -9.69 -15.89
C ASP A 245 0.70 -9.79 -16.62
N ILE A 246 -0.12 -8.73 -16.55
CA ILE A 246 -1.37 -8.65 -17.30
C ILE A 246 -1.11 -8.50 -18.80
N ILE A 247 -0.05 -7.79 -19.20
CA ILE A 247 0.31 -7.58 -20.61
C ILE A 247 1.00 -8.81 -21.21
N GLU A 248 1.86 -9.51 -20.46
CA GLU A 248 2.56 -10.73 -20.89
C GLU A 248 1.66 -11.96 -20.90
N SER A 249 0.66 -12.04 -20.01
CA SER A 249 -0.37 -13.09 -20.06
C SER A 249 -1.31 -12.97 -21.27
N ILE A 250 -1.31 -11.82 -21.96
CA ILE A 250 -2.00 -11.65 -23.25
C ILE A 250 -1.12 -12.27 -24.34
N THR A 251 -1.29 -13.57 -24.55
CA THR A 251 -0.64 -14.28 -25.66
C THR A 251 -1.15 -13.76 -27.01
N ILE A 252 -0.22 -13.51 -27.95
CA ILE A 252 -0.53 -13.03 -29.31
C ILE A 252 -1.56 -13.95 -29.99
N ASP A 253 -1.53 -15.25 -29.70
CA ASP A 253 -2.45 -16.23 -30.25
C ASP A 253 -3.90 -16.02 -29.79
N GLN A 254 -4.12 -15.63 -28.52
CA GLN A 254 -5.45 -15.29 -28.00
C GLN A 254 -5.96 -13.97 -28.56
N VAL A 255 -5.09 -12.97 -28.72
CA VAL A 255 -5.44 -11.68 -29.34
C VAL A 255 -5.79 -11.86 -30.80
N VAL A 256 -5.01 -12.64 -31.54
CA VAL A 256 -5.29 -12.93 -32.96
C VAL A 256 -6.57 -13.75 -33.12
N ALA A 257 -6.84 -14.71 -32.23
CA ALA A 257 -8.10 -15.44 -32.22
C ALA A 257 -9.30 -14.52 -31.89
N PHE A 258 -9.16 -13.60 -30.94
CA PHE A 258 -10.18 -12.62 -30.60
C PHE A 258 -10.43 -11.62 -31.73
N MET A 259 -9.37 -11.12 -32.38
CA MET A 259 -9.47 -10.24 -33.56
C MET A 259 -10.14 -10.94 -34.75
N LYS A 260 -9.85 -12.23 -34.98
CA LYS A 260 -10.54 -13.01 -36.02
C LYS A 260 -12.01 -13.23 -35.72
N SER A 261 -12.36 -13.43 -34.44
CA SER A 261 -13.73 -13.69 -33.99
C SER A 261 -14.59 -12.42 -33.98
N ASN A 262 -13.97 -11.25 -33.78
CA ASN A 262 -14.64 -9.95 -33.66
C ASN A 262 -14.10 -8.93 -34.67
N ILE A 263 -14.02 -9.34 -35.94
CA ILE A 263 -13.41 -8.55 -37.02
C ILE A 263 -14.00 -7.14 -37.17
N VAL A 264 -15.30 -6.98 -36.92
CA VAL A 264 -16.00 -5.68 -37.00
C VAL A 264 -15.51 -4.73 -35.90
N GLY A 265 -15.37 -5.23 -34.66
CA GLY A 265 -14.85 -4.43 -33.54
C GLY A 265 -13.40 -4.03 -33.73
N THR A 266 -12.57 -4.95 -34.24
CA THR A 266 -11.16 -4.68 -34.55
C THR A 266 -10.99 -3.60 -35.62
N VAL A 267 -11.79 -3.62 -36.68
CA VAL A 267 -11.76 -2.58 -37.72
C VAL A 267 -12.14 -1.21 -37.15
N ILE A 268 -13.16 -1.13 -36.29
CA ILE A 268 -13.56 0.12 -35.65
C ILE A 268 -12.43 0.70 -34.78
N VAL A 269 -11.80 -0.13 -33.94
CA VAL A 269 -10.70 0.30 -33.07
C VAL A 269 -9.49 0.77 -33.88
N ILE A 270 -9.08 0.01 -34.91
CA ILE A 270 -7.96 0.40 -35.78
C ILE A 270 -8.30 1.68 -36.55
N SER A 271 -9.54 1.86 -36.99
CA SER A 271 -9.98 3.11 -37.63
C SER A 271 -9.93 4.30 -36.67
N LEU A 272 -10.43 4.15 -35.45
CA LEU A 272 -10.46 5.22 -34.45
C LEU A 272 -9.07 5.63 -33.96
N PHE A 273 -8.18 4.67 -33.75
CA PHE A 273 -6.88 4.92 -33.12
C PHE A 273 -5.70 5.04 -34.09
N LEU A 274 -5.79 4.51 -35.31
CA LEU A 274 -4.72 4.59 -36.30
C LEU A 274 -5.10 5.42 -37.52
N TRP A 275 -6.26 5.14 -38.14
CA TRP A 275 -6.62 5.81 -39.40
C TRP A 275 -7.09 7.26 -39.21
N ILE A 276 -7.92 7.55 -38.19
CA ILE A 276 -8.41 8.91 -37.93
C ILE A 276 -7.24 9.83 -37.52
N PRO A 277 -6.34 9.47 -36.58
CA PRO A 277 -5.20 10.31 -36.24
C PRO A 277 -4.24 10.50 -37.40
N ALA A 278 -3.94 9.45 -38.17
CA ALA A 278 -3.10 9.59 -39.37
C ALA A 278 -3.74 10.52 -40.41
N SER A 279 -5.05 10.41 -40.63
CA SER A 279 -5.79 11.31 -41.53
C SER A 279 -5.79 12.76 -41.04
N CYS A 280 -5.91 12.98 -39.72
CA CYS A 280 -5.80 14.30 -39.12
C CYS A 280 -4.38 14.88 -39.29
N VAL A 281 -3.34 14.07 -39.14
CA VAL A 281 -1.94 14.48 -39.34
C VAL A 281 -1.68 14.84 -40.81
N VAL A 282 -2.13 14.01 -41.75
CA VAL A 282 -2.02 14.30 -43.19
C VAL A 282 -2.78 15.58 -43.52
N SER A 283 -4.02 15.73 -43.04
CA SER A 283 -4.80 16.95 -43.24
C SER A 283 -4.14 18.19 -42.64
N PHE A 284 -3.45 18.06 -41.51
CA PHE A 284 -2.70 19.16 -40.91
C PHE A 284 -1.51 19.56 -41.79
N ILE A 285 -0.76 18.58 -42.32
CA ILE A 285 0.36 18.81 -43.23
C ILE A 285 -0.12 19.46 -44.54
N ASP A 286 -1.21 18.96 -45.12
CA ASP A 286 -1.77 19.50 -46.36
C ASP A 286 -2.28 20.93 -46.16
N ARG A 287 -2.99 21.20 -45.05
CA ARG A 287 -3.42 22.56 -44.71
C ARG A 287 -2.24 23.50 -44.47
N LYS A 288 -1.13 23.00 -43.93
CA LYS A 288 0.10 23.79 -43.77
C LYS A 288 0.70 24.14 -45.12
N ARG A 289 0.83 23.17 -46.03
CA ARG A 289 1.32 23.39 -47.40
C ARG A 289 0.44 24.37 -48.17
N GLU A 290 -0.89 24.26 -48.09
CA GLU A 290 -1.78 25.21 -48.75
C GLU A 290 -1.62 26.65 -48.24
N ARG A 291 -1.35 26.84 -46.95
CA ARG A 291 -1.09 28.18 -46.39
C ARG A 291 0.21 28.76 -46.92
N GLU A 292 1.26 27.94 -47.00
CA GLU A 292 2.55 28.33 -47.58
C GLU A 292 2.41 28.67 -49.07
N GLU A 293 1.64 27.89 -49.83
CA GLU A 293 1.34 28.19 -51.24
C GLU A 293 0.51 29.47 -51.40
N LYS A 294 -0.52 29.69 -50.57
CA LYS A 294 -1.30 30.94 -50.58
C LYS A 294 -0.43 32.13 -50.23
N GLN A 295 0.45 32.01 -49.25
CA GLN A 295 1.43 33.05 -48.91
C GLN A 295 2.42 33.29 -50.05
N ALA A 296 2.91 32.25 -50.73
CA ALA A 296 3.78 32.38 -51.89
C ALA A 296 3.05 33.02 -53.10
N ARG A 297 1.78 32.69 -53.32
CA ARG A 297 0.93 33.32 -54.35
C ARG A 297 0.63 34.78 -54.02
N LEU A 298 0.34 35.08 -52.75
CA LEU A 298 0.17 36.46 -52.27
C LEU A 298 1.48 37.24 -52.39
N TRP A 299 2.63 36.66 -52.04
CA TRP A 299 3.96 37.25 -52.24
C TRP A 299 4.24 37.59 -53.71
N LYS A 300 3.84 36.71 -54.62
CA LYS A 300 3.94 36.92 -56.08
C LYS A 300 2.83 37.80 -56.67
N SER A 301 1.82 38.19 -55.88
CA SER A 301 0.75 39.08 -56.34
C SER A 301 1.29 40.49 -56.61
N LYS A 302 0.93 41.06 -57.76
CA LYS A 302 1.29 42.45 -58.13
C LYS A 302 0.81 43.51 -57.13
N SER A 303 -0.14 43.18 -56.25
CA SER A 303 -0.67 44.08 -55.23
C SER A 303 0.10 44.04 -53.90
N ASN A 304 1.04 43.10 -53.72
CA ASN A 304 1.72 42.91 -52.45
C ASN A 304 2.80 43.98 -52.24
N ARG A 305 2.66 44.79 -51.19
CA ARG A 305 3.51 45.96 -50.90
C ARG A 305 4.60 45.69 -49.85
N ALA A 306 4.90 44.44 -49.56
CA ALA A 306 5.88 44.08 -48.54
C ALA A 306 7.36 44.28 -48.96
N LEU A 307 7.64 44.49 -50.25
CA LEU A 307 8.99 44.71 -50.80
C LEU A 307 9.30 46.16 -51.18
N PHE A 308 8.47 47.13 -50.79
CA PHE A 308 8.84 48.54 -50.97
C PHE A 308 9.88 48.90 -49.91
N LEU A 309 11.12 49.15 -50.34
CA LEU A 309 12.14 49.80 -49.52
C LEU A 309 11.60 51.15 -49.04
N ASP A 310 11.87 51.51 -47.78
CA ASP A 310 11.33 52.72 -47.13
C ASP A 310 11.60 54.01 -47.94
N GLU A 311 12.62 54.02 -48.79
CA GLU A 311 12.93 55.14 -49.69
C GLU A 311 11.84 55.43 -50.73
N ASP A 312 11.11 54.42 -51.20
CA ASP A 312 10.07 54.59 -52.23
C ASP A 312 8.70 55.00 -51.66
N ARG A 313 8.55 55.01 -50.33
CA ARG A 313 7.32 55.44 -49.65
C ARG A 313 7.04 56.94 -49.85
N SER A 314 8.06 57.71 -50.22
CA SER A 314 8.03 59.17 -50.30
C SER A 314 7.62 59.74 -51.66
N ARG A 315 7.43 58.93 -52.71
CA ARG A 315 7.15 59.42 -54.08
C ARG A 315 5.69 59.41 -54.54
N ILE A 316 4.73 59.09 -53.69
CA ILE A 316 3.31 59.28 -54.02
C ILE A 316 2.84 60.62 -53.45
N ARG A 317 3.06 61.69 -54.24
CA ARG A 317 2.46 63.01 -54.02
C ARG A 317 0.93 62.89 -53.99
N ARG A 318 0.32 63.35 -52.90
CA ARG A 318 -1.13 63.62 -52.84
C ARG A 318 -1.48 64.68 -53.90
N ILE A 319 -2.44 64.39 -54.76
CA ILE A 319 -3.13 65.40 -55.58
C ILE A 319 -4.43 65.77 -54.82
N PRO A 320 -4.80 67.06 -54.68
CA PRO A 320 -5.89 67.49 -53.81
C PRO A 320 -7.27 67.26 -54.43
N ASN A 321 -8.27 67.10 -53.54
CA ASN A 321 -9.69 66.90 -53.86
C ASN A 321 -10.29 68.01 -54.73
N MET A 322 -11.12 67.63 -55.70
CA MET A 322 -12.21 68.46 -56.22
C MET A 322 -13.57 67.85 -55.83
N ARG A 323 -14.44 68.69 -55.26
CA ARG A 323 -15.86 68.42 -54.98
C ARG A 323 -16.67 68.46 -56.27
N SER A 324 -17.66 67.57 -56.42
CA SER A 324 -18.91 67.86 -57.13
C SER A 324 -20.06 67.00 -56.60
N SER A 325 -21.28 67.46 -56.85
CA SER A 325 -22.51 67.33 -56.06
C SER A 325 -23.55 66.35 -56.64
N ARG A 326 -24.48 65.89 -55.78
CA ARG A 326 -25.80 65.23 -56.04
C ARG A 326 -25.76 63.83 -56.69
N HIS A 327 -26.63 62.85 -56.39
CA HIS A 327 -28.08 62.88 -56.13
C HIS A 327 -28.58 61.71 -55.22
N HIS A 328 -29.76 61.96 -54.65
CA HIS A 328 -30.76 61.09 -54.01
C HIS A 328 -30.87 59.60 -54.41
N GLY A 329 -31.28 58.79 -53.42
CA GLY A 329 -31.97 57.50 -53.62
C GLY A 329 -32.18 56.73 -52.32
N SER A 330 -33.29 56.99 -51.60
CA SER A 330 -33.84 56.11 -50.56
C SER A 330 -34.38 54.82 -51.19
N VAL A 331 -34.35 53.68 -50.47
CA VAL A 331 -35.43 52.67 -50.26
C VAL A 331 -34.88 51.58 -49.31
N VAL A 332 -35.32 51.54 -48.04
CA VAL A 332 -36.23 50.57 -47.36
C VAL A 332 -35.67 49.15 -47.09
N ARG A 333 -35.89 48.76 -45.82
CA ARG A 333 -35.64 47.50 -45.09
C ARG A 333 -36.19 46.23 -45.75
N HIS A 334 -35.63 45.07 -45.38
CA HIS A 334 -36.46 44.00 -44.81
C HIS A 334 -35.72 43.17 -43.74
N PHE A 335 -36.41 43.00 -42.62
CA PHE A 335 -36.16 42.05 -41.54
C PHE A 335 -36.50 40.62 -41.99
N GLY A 336 -35.84 39.63 -41.39
CA GLY A 336 -36.22 38.22 -41.42
C GLY A 336 -35.57 37.48 -40.25
N HIS A 337 -36.22 37.55 -39.09
CA HIS A 337 -36.04 36.64 -37.96
C HIS A 337 -36.89 35.41 -38.27
N ASP A 338 -36.41 34.20 -38.02
CA ASP A 338 -37.26 33.08 -37.59
C ASP A 338 -36.46 32.15 -36.69
N ASN A 339 -36.95 32.03 -35.45
CA ASN A 339 -36.70 30.93 -34.53
C ASN A 339 -37.52 29.74 -35.00
N GLU A 340 -37.00 28.52 -34.87
CA GLU A 340 -37.87 27.39 -34.58
C GLU A 340 -37.13 26.30 -33.78
N THR A 341 -37.71 26.01 -32.62
CA THR A 341 -37.45 24.90 -31.71
C THR A 341 -38.47 23.82 -32.04
N VAL A 342 -38.08 22.57 -32.34
CA VAL A 342 -38.98 21.41 -32.19
C VAL A 342 -38.17 20.12 -31.95
N LEU A 343 -38.50 19.48 -30.81
CA LEU A 343 -38.37 18.07 -30.39
C LEU A 343 -36.99 17.38 -30.35
#